data_AF-A0A1G8U3D8-F1
#
_entry.id   AF-A0A1G8U3D8-F1
#
_cell.length_a   1.000
_cell.length_b   1.000
_cell.length_c   1.000
_cell.angle_alpha   90.00
_cell.angle_beta   90.00
_cell.angle_gamma   90.00
#
_symmetry.space_group_name_H-M   'P 1'
#
loop_
_entity.id
_entity.type
_entity.pdbx_description
1 polymer ?
#
loop_
_entity_poly.entity_id
_entity_poly.type
_entity_poly.pdbx_seq_one_letter_code
_entity_poly.pdbx_strand_id
1 'polypeptide(L)'
;MTDATHHHVPDRLTTPLQRALKSWETLLLTVAVAIFIVNSFASPYFLNAWNLSDATFNFTEKAMIAFAMALVIISGEIDLSVASIIALTSTAMGAAAEVGVGTPGIVAIGLTVGLACGAFNGALVTGLGLPSIVVTIGTMSLFRGISYIVLGDQAFMNYPDSFAWFGQGYVFWVITVEFVFFLAFAAVYGVVLHKTNFGRGVFSIGNNPVGALFSGIRVKRVKFILFLLTGLMAAFASVCLTSRLGSTRPSIAFGMELEVVTMVVLGGVNILGGSGSIPGVVIAAFVMGLVTFGLGLLNVPGIVMSIFIGLLLIGVIALPRLWFQIQVMRGK
;
A
#
# COMPACT_ATOMS: atom_id res chain seq x y z
N MET A 1 65.29 -3.62 -5.20
CA MET A 1 64.19 -4.43 -5.76
C MET A 1 63.03 -4.38 -4.78
N THR A 2 62.13 -3.41 -4.94
CA THR A 2 60.91 -3.30 -4.13
C THR A 2 59.80 -4.02 -4.86
N ASP A 3 59.39 -5.14 -4.31
CA ASP A 3 58.34 -6.00 -4.84
C ASP A 3 56.98 -5.30 -4.64
N ALA A 4 56.45 -4.73 -5.73
CA ALA A 4 55.17 -4.05 -5.74
C ALA A 4 54.06 -5.11 -5.72
N THR A 5 53.65 -5.52 -4.53
CA THR A 5 52.49 -6.38 -4.35
C THR A 5 51.24 -5.65 -4.84
N HIS A 6 50.75 -5.99 -6.03
CA HIS A 6 49.49 -5.47 -6.57
C HIS A 6 48.35 -5.84 -5.63
N HIS A 7 47.91 -4.89 -4.80
CA HIS A 7 46.72 -5.03 -3.98
C HIS A 7 45.49 -5.01 -4.90
N HIS A 8 44.96 -6.20 -5.20
CA HIS A 8 43.71 -6.31 -5.93
C HIS A 8 42.55 -6.05 -4.96
N VAL A 9 42.04 -4.82 -4.97
CA VAL A 9 40.78 -4.50 -4.29
C VAL A 9 39.65 -5.05 -5.16
N PRO A 10 38.86 -6.03 -4.69
CA PRO A 10 37.76 -6.56 -5.49
C PRO A 10 36.68 -5.50 -5.69
N ASP A 11 36.29 -5.23 -6.94
CA ASP A 11 35.23 -4.27 -7.32
C ASP A 11 33.86 -4.59 -6.69
N ARG A 12 33.65 -5.83 -6.24
CA ARG A 12 32.42 -6.28 -5.56
C ARG A 12 32.75 -7.25 -4.43
N LEU A 13 32.40 -6.86 -3.20
CA LEU A 13 32.61 -7.66 -1.98
C LEU A 13 31.73 -8.94 -1.90
N THR A 14 30.73 -9.08 -2.77
CA THR A 14 29.77 -10.21 -2.76
C THR A 14 29.32 -10.56 -4.18
N THR A 15 29.07 -11.85 -4.44
CA THR A 15 28.54 -12.29 -5.73
C THR A 15 27.09 -11.83 -5.91
N PRO A 16 26.61 -11.61 -7.16
CA PRO A 16 25.22 -11.21 -7.41
C PRO A 16 24.19 -12.17 -6.80
N LEU A 17 24.53 -13.47 -6.81
CA LEU A 17 23.69 -14.55 -6.28
C LEU A 17 23.64 -14.53 -4.75
N GLN A 18 24.76 -14.24 -4.07
CA GLN A 18 24.77 -14.05 -2.61
C GLN A 18 24.02 -12.79 -2.17
N ARG A 19 24.07 -11.70 -2.94
CA ARG A 19 23.26 -10.50 -2.67
C ARG A 19 21.77 -10.77 -2.84
N ALA A 20 21.39 -11.48 -3.90
CA ALA A 20 20.01 -11.89 -4.13
C ALA A 20 19.52 -12.77 -2.98
N LEU A 21 20.24 -13.84 -2.61
CA LEU A 21 19.84 -14.75 -1.54
C LEU A 21 19.75 -14.11 -0.15
N LYS A 22 20.53 -13.05 0.11
CA LYS A 22 20.49 -12.29 1.37
C LYS A 22 19.57 -11.06 1.32
N SER A 23 18.85 -10.87 0.21
CA SER A 23 17.93 -9.75 0.06
C SER A 23 16.68 -9.95 0.90
N TRP A 24 16.08 -8.83 1.34
CA TRP A 24 14.83 -8.83 2.09
C TRP A 24 13.70 -9.46 1.26
N GLU A 25 13.69 -9.18 -0.04
CA GLU A 25 12.75 -9.73 -1.00
C GLU A 25 12.80 -11.27 -1.05
N THR A 26 13.98 -11.87 -0.94
CA THR A 26 14.12 -13.35 -0.94
C THR A 26 13.60 -13.97 0.35
N LEU A 27 13.78 -13.30 1.49
CA LEU A 27 13.19 -13.74 2.75
C LEU A 27 11.66 -13.71 2.66
N LEU A 28 11.07 -12.62 2.17
CA LEU A 28 9.62 -12.52 1.99
C LEU A 28 9.07 -13.55 1.00
N LEU A 29 9.76 -13.78 -0.12
CA LEU A 29 9.38 -14.82 -1.08
C LEU A 29 9.41 -16.21 -0.44
N THR A 30 10.42 -16.49 0.38
CA THR A 30 10.52 -17.76 1.11
C THR A 30 9.34 -17.93 2.07
N VAL A 31 8.98 -16.87 2.79
CA VAL A 31 7.80 -16.85 3.68
C VAL A 31 6.51 -17.06 2.87
N ALA A 32 6.34 -16.38 1.73
CA ALA A 32 5.18 -16.53 0.86
C ALA A 32 5.03 -17.98 0.37
N VAL A 33 6.13 -18.59 -0.10
CA VAL A 33 6.15 -19.99 -0.55
C VAL A 33 5.83 -20.94 0.60
N ALA A 34 6.38 -20.72 1.79
CA ALA A 34 6.08 -21.55 2.96
C ALA A 34 4.58 -21.49 3.33
N ILE A 35 3.98 -20.29 3.37
CA ILE A 35 2.55 -20.11 3.65
C ILE A 35 1.70 -20.78 2.57
N PHE A 36 2.09 -20.64 1.29
CA PHE A 36 1.39 -21.29 0.18
C PHE A 36 1.37 -22.82 0.35
N ILE A 37 2.52 -23.42 0.67
CA ILE A 37 2.63 -24.87 0.90
C ILE A 37 1.76 -25.28 2.08
N VAL A 38 1.85 -24.59 3.22
CA VAL A 38 1.04 -24.90 4.41
C VAL A 38 -0.45 -24.84 4.10
N ASN A 39 -0.91 -23.77 3.43
CA ASN A 39 -2.32 -23.61 3.07
C ASN A 39 -2.80 -24.69 2.08
N SER A 40 -1.93 -25.13 1.16
CA SER A 40 -2.27 -26.21 0.21
C SER A 40 -2.57 -27.55 0.89
N PHE A 41 -1.95 -27.81 2.04
CA PHE A 41 -2.24 -28.99 2.86
C PHE A 41 -3.36 -28.74 3.88
N ALA A 42 -3.55 -27.49 4.32
CA ALA A 42 -4.54 -27.13 5.33
C ALA A 42 -5.99 -27.13 4.79
N SER A 43 -6.19 -26.83 3.51
CA SER A 43 -7.53 -26.80 2.91
C SER A 43 -7.55 -27.34 1.48
N PRO A 44 -8.45 -28.29 1.15
CA PRO A 44 -8.61 -28.79 -0.20
C PRO A 44 -9.13 -27.71 -1.19
N TYR A 45 -9.71 -26.63 -0.67
CA TYR A 45 -10.24 -25.52 -1.47
C TYR A 45 -9.19 -24.49 -1.85
N PHE A 46 -7.98 -24.56 -1.29
CA PHE A 46 -6.94 -23.55 -1.50
C PHE A 46 -6.42 -23.51 -2.93
N LEU A 47 -6.19 -24.68 -3.55
CA LEU A 47 -5.68 -24.79 -4.92
C LEU A 47 -6.77 -24.64 -6.00
N ASN A 48 -8.00 -24.33 -5.62
CA ASN A 48 -9.06 -24.02 -6.57
C ASN A 48 -8.76 -22.67 -7.24
N ALA A 49 -8.71 -22.65 -8.58
CA ALA A 49 -8.35 -21.46 -9.34
C ALA A 49 -9.30 -20.27 -9.14
N TRP A 50 -10.60 -20.52 -8.94
CA TRP A 50 -11.59 -19.48 -8.64
C TRP A 50 -11.41 -18.94 -7.23
N ASN A 51 -11.22 -19.81 -6.25
CA ASN A 51 -10.97 -19.34 -4.88
C ASN A 51 -9.68 -18.54 -4.77
N LEU A 52 -8.61 -18.97 -5.45
CA LEU A 52 -7.33 -18.26 -5.45
C LEU A 52 -7.41 -16.91 -6.18
N SER A 53 -8.24 -16.86 -7.23
CA SER A 53 -8.57 -15.64 -7.93
C SER A 53 -9.36 -14.66 -7.05
N ASP A 54 -10.47 -15.10 -6.47
CA ASP A 54 -11.32 -14.25 -5.62
C ASP A 54 -10.57 -13.85 -4.34
N ALA A 55 -9.62 -14.65 -3.88
CA ALA A 55 -8.75 -14.30 -2.77
C ALA A 55 -7.93 -13.03 -3.02
N THR A 56 -7.69 -12.65 -4.28
CA THR A 56 -6.93 -11.44 -4.62
C THR A 56 -7.60 -10.17 -4.10
N PHE A 57 -8.94 -10.13 -4.04
CA PHE A 57 -9.74 -9.05 -3.46
C PHE A 57 -9.49 -8.80 -1.96
N ASN A 58 -8.73 -9.65 -1.27
CA ASN A 58 -8.37 -9.40 0.13
C ASN A 58 -7.19 -8.43 0.27
N PHE A 59 -6.36 -8.31 -0.76
CA PHE A 59 -5.14 -7.52 -0.71
C PHE A 59 -5.03 -6.47 -1.81
N THR A 60 -5.70 -6.62 -2.96
CA THR A 60 -5.54 -5.74 -4.12
C THR A 60 -5.87 -4.28 -3.81
N GLU A 61 -6.98 -3.99 -3.12
CA GLU A 61 -7.36 -2.60 -2.82
C GLU A 61 -6.37 -1.93 -1.87
N LYS A 62 -5.90 -2.66 -0.86
CA LYS A 62 -4.89 -2.18 0.11
C LYS A 62 -3.54 -2.00 -0.57
N ALA A 63 -3.17 -2.92 -1.46
CA ALA A 63 -1.88 -2.89 -2.14
C ALA A 63 -1.77 -1.76 -3.17
N MET A 64 -2.86 -1.43 -3.87
CA MET A 64 -2.88 -0.26 -4.76
C MET A 64 -2.55 1.04 -4.00
N ILE A 65 -3.11 1.20 -2.80
CA ILE A 65 -2.79 2.33 -1.91
C ILE A 65 -1.35 2.22 -1.40
N ALA A 66 -0.91 1.01 -1.05
CA ALA A 66 0.44 0.75 -0.56
C ALA A 66 1.52 1.20 -1.54
N PHE A 67 1.29 1.14 -2.85
CA PHE A 67 2.25 1.65 -3.83
C PHE A 67 2.46 3.16 -3.72
N ALA A 68 1.39 3.95 -3.61
CA ALA A 68 1.52 5.39 -3.40
C ALA A 68 2.09 5.71 -2.01
N MET A 69 1.63 4.97 -0.98
CA MET A 69 2.13 5.10 0.39
C MET A 69 3.63 4.82 0.49
N ALA A 70 4.14 3.84 -0.25
CA ALA A 70 5.56 3.52 -0.29
C ALA A 70 6.39 4.74 -0.71
N LEU A 71 5.96 5.48 -1.74
CA LEU A 71 6.67 6.70 -2.14
C LEU A 71 6.59 7.80 -1.08
N VAL A 72 5.43 7.96 -0.42
CA VAL A 72 5.25 8.91 0.70
C VAL A 72 6.20 8.58 1.85
N ILE A 73 6.25 7.31 2.27
CA ILE A 73 7.14 6.84 3.34
C ILE A 73 8.62 6.98 2.93
N ILE A 74 9.00 6.61 1.70
CA ILE A 74 10.37 6.81 1.22
C ILE A 74 10.75 8.30 1.25
N SER A 75 9.81 9.23 1.04
CA SER A 75 10.06 10.67 1.15
C SER A 75 10.14 11.21 2.59
N GLY A 76 9.95 10.35 3.59
CA GLY A 76 9.97 10.70 5.01
C GLY A 76 8.65 11.26 5.55
N GLU A 77 7.53 10.94 4.91
CA GLU A 77 6.17 11.34 5.35
C GLU A 77 5.29 10.11 5.55
N ILE A 78 4.16 10.22 6.26
CA ILE A 78 3.18 9.14 6.40
C ILE A 78 1.77 9.72 6.23
N ASP A 79 0.91 9.02 5.49
CA ASP A 79 -0.50 9.39 5.29
C ASP A 79 -1.46 8.38 5.91
N LEU A 80 -1.88 8.62 7.16
CA LEU A 80 -2.83 7.72 7.84
C LEU A 80 -4.29 7.93 7.42
N SER A 81 -4.58 8.93 6.58
CA SER A 81 -5.96 9.28 6.19
C SER A 81 -6.52 8.41 5.07
N VAL A 82 -5.73 7.52 4.45
CA VAL A 82 -6.14 6.77 3.24
C VAL A 82 -7.47 6.01 3.40
N ALA A 83 -7.73 5.44 4.58
CA ALA A 83 -8.99 4.74 4.85
C ALA A 83 -10.19 5.69 5.00
N SER A 84 -10.00 6.89 5.55
CA SER A 84 -11.08 7.88 5.63
C SER A 84 -11.32 8.55 4.28
N ILE A 85 -10.31 8.67 3.42
CA ILE A 85 -10.47 9.09 2.02
C ILE A 85 -11.33 8.07 1.28
N ILE A 86 -11.13 6.76 1.49
CA ILE A 86 -12.02 5.73 0.93
C ILE A 86 -13.46 5.94 1.41
N ALA A 87 -13.67 6.14 2.70
CA ALA A 87 -15.02 6.34 3.25
C ALA A 87 -15.73 7.57 2.65
N LEU A 88 -15.03 8.69 2.54
CA LEU A 88 -15.57 9.92 1.96
C LEU A 88 -15.80 9.80 0.46
N THR A 89 -14.88 9.14 -0.25
CA THR A 89 -15.01 8.87 -1.68
C THR A 89 -16.20 7.96 -1.97
N SER A 90 -16.34 6.88 -1.20
CA SER A 90 -17.47 5.95 -1.26
C SER A 90 -18.79 6.68 -0.97
N THR A 91 -18.81 7.55 0.04
CA THR A 91 -19.97 8.39 0.39
C THR A 91 -20.39 9.29 -0.76
N ALA A 92 -19.45 9.98 -1.40
CA ALA A 92 -19.74 10.84 -2.54
C ALA A 92 -20.23 10.05 -3.77
N MET A 93 -19.64 8.88 -4.03
CA MET A 93 -20.09 7.97 -5.08
C MET A 93 -21.52 7.47 -4.83
N GLY A 94 -21.84 7.05 -3.60
CA GLY A 94 -23.18 6.59 -3.24
C GLY A 94 -24.23 7.68 -3.32
N ALA A 95 -23.91 8.90 -2.85
CA ALA A 95 -24.80 10.04 -2.98
C ALA A 95 -25.08 10.39 -4.46
N ALA A 96 -24.07 10.25 -5.33
CA ALA A 96 -24.25 10.44 -6.77
C ALA A 96 -25.12 9.33 -7.40
N ALA A 97 -24.97 8.09 -6.94
CA ALA A 97 -25.75 6.97 -7.42
C ALA A 97 -27.25 7.11 -7.08
N GLU A 98 -27.57 7.57 -5.86
CA GLU A 98 -28.96 7.82 -5.41
C GLU A 98 -29.69 8.87 -6.25
N VAL A 99 -28.97 9.86 -6.80
CA VAL A 99 -29.56 10.85 -7.72
C VAL A 99 -29.51 10.41 -9.19
N GLY A 100 -29.19 9.14 -9.46
CA GLY A 100 -29.25 8.53 -10.78
C GLY A 100 -28.04 8.78 -11.69
N VAL A 101 -26.89 9.20 -11.14
CA VAL A 101 -25.67 9.39 -11.95
C VAL A 101 -25.18 8.03 -12.45
N GLY A 102 -24.89 7.93 -13.75
CA GLY A 102 -24.35 6.70 -14.35
C GLY A 102 -22.91 6.37 -13.90
N THR A 103 -22.49 5.14 -14.13
CA THR A 103 -21.17 4.61 -13.71
C THR A 103 -19.96 5.52 -14.02
N PRO A 104 -19.81 6.11 -15.23
CA PRO A 104 -18.68 7.00 -15.50
C PRO A 104 -18.65 8.24 -14.61
N GLY A 105 -19.83 8.80 -14.30
CA GLY A 105 -19.97 9.96 -13.42
C GLY A 105 -19.66 9.62 -11.98
N ILE A 106 -20.12 8.45 -11.49
CA ILE A 106 -19.80 7.94 -10.15
C ILE A 106 -18.28 7.81 -9.99
N VAL A 107 -17.60 7.13 -10.93
CA VAL A 107 -16.15 6.95 -10.89
C VAL A 107 -15.42 8.30 -10.93
N ALA A 108 -15.84 9.22 -11.81
CA ALA A 108 -15.22 10.54 -11.92
C ALA A 108 -15.36 11.36 -10.62
N ILE A 109 -16.53 11.34 -9.99
CA ILE A 109 -16.76 11.98 -8.68
C ILE A 109 -15.84 11.36 -7.64
N GLY A 110 -15.78 10.04 -7.59
CA GLY A 110 -14.95 9.35 -6.61
C GLY A 110 -13.46 9.73 -6.73
N LEU A 111 -12.91 9.65 -7.93
CA LEU A 111 -11.51 10.03 -8.19
C LEU A 111 -11.24 11.51 -7.87
N THR A 112 -12.19 12.40 -8.18
CA THR A 112 -12.06 13.84 -7.89
C THR A 112 -12.06 14.12 -6.39
N VAL A 113 -12.92 13.45 -5.63
CA VAL A 113 -12.98 13.59 -4.15
C VAL A 113 -11.69 13.11 -3.50
N GLY A 114 -11.17 11.93 -3.88
CA GLY A 114 -9.90 11.45 -3.34
C GLY A 114 -8.71 12.33 -3.73
N LEU A 115 -8.65 12.81 -4.98
CA LEU A 115 -7.66 13.79 -5.40
C LEU A 115 -7.75 15.08 -4.58
N ALA A 116 -8.95 15.59 -4.32
CA ALA A 116 -9.15 16.79 -3.50
C ALA A 116 -8.69 16.57 -2.05
N CYS A 117 -8.97 15.39 -1.47
CA CYS A 117 -8.50 15.04 -0.13
C CYS A 117 -6.97 14.95 -0.07
N GLY A 118 -6.35 14.30 -1.06
CA GLY A 118 -4.89 14.25 -1.19
C GLY A 118 -4.27 15.63 -1.38
N ALA A 119 -4.89 16.48 -2.20
CA ALA A 119 -4.48 17.87 -2.39
C ALA A 119 -4.57 18.67 -1.09
N PHE A 120 -5.63 18.46 -0.31
CA PHE A 120 -5.85 19.12 0.97
C PHE A 120 -4.74 18.75 1.98
N ASN A 121 -4.48 17.45 2.17
CA ASN A 121 -3.37 16.99 3.01
C ASN A 121 -2.02 17.53 2.51
N GLY A 122 -1.75 17.42 1.21
CA GLY A 122 -0.53 17.92 0.60
C GLY A 122 -0.34 19.42 0.80
N ALA A 123 -1.40 20.22 0.69
CA ALA A 123 -1.35 21.68 0.87
C ALA A 123 -1.04 22.05 2.33
N LEU A 124 -1.64 21.34 3.30
CA LEU A 124 -1.35 21.56 4.72
C LEU A 124 0.10 21.19 5.06
N VAL A 125 0.59 20.04 4.58
CA VAL A 125 1.95 19.58 4.87
C VAL A 125 3.00 20.43 4.17
N THR A 126 2.84 20.68 2.88
CA THR A 126 3.89 21.33 2.07
C THR A 126 3.77 22.85 2.00
N GLY A 127 2.54 23.37 2.09
CA GLY A 127 2.24 24.80 2.10
C GLY A 127 2.44 25.42 3.47
N LEU A 128 1.74 24.89 4.49
CA LEU A 128 1.81 25.40 5.87
C LEU A 128 2.99 24.83 6.68
N GLY A 129 3.62 23.75 6.23
CA GLY A 129 4.76 23.14 6.92
C GLY A 129 4.37 22.32 8.15
N LEU A 130 3.12 21.87 8.22
CA LEU A 130 2.63 21.05 9.32
C LEU A 130 3.19 19.62 9.22
N PRO A 131 3.49 18.94 10.35
CA PRO A 131 3.90 17.53 10.34
C PRO A 131 2.82 16.63 9.71
N SER A 132 3.19 15.77 8.76
CA SER A 132 2.24 14.93 8.02
C SER A 132 1.41 13.99 8.89
N ILE A 133 2.01 13.40 9.92
CA ILE A 133 1.30 12.51 10.85
C ILE A 133 0.18 13.27 11.56
N VAL A 134 0.42 14.49 12.02
CA VAL A 134 -0.58 15.31 12.70
C VAL A 134 -1.71 15.70 11.75
N VAL A 135 -1.36 16.15 10.54
CA VAL A 135 -2.34 16.48 9.49
C VAL A 135 -3.20 15.27 9.18
N THR A 136 -2.59 14.11 8.94
CA THR A 136 -3.30 12.93 8.41
C THR A 136 -4.10 12.19 9.48
N ILE A 137 -3.71 12.24 10.75
CA ILE A 137 -4.57 11.82 11.87
C ILE A 137 -5.76 12.79 12.00
N GLY A 138 -5.53 14.10 11.89
CA GLY A 138 -6.60 15.09 11.93
C GLY A 138 -7.61 14.91 10.79
N THR A 139 -7.11 14.73 9.57
CA THR A 139 -7.95 14.52 8.39
C THR A 139 -8.56 13.13 8.32
N MET A 140 -7.96 12.12 8.98
CA MET A 140 -8.59 10.83 9.21
C MET A 140 -9.95 11.00 9.89
N SER A 141 -9.98 11.71 11.02
CA SER A 141 -11.21 12.00 11.75
C SER A 141 -12.15 12.93 10.99
N LEU A 142 -11.62 13.96 10.31
CA LEU A 142 -12.43 14.91 9.54
C LEU A 142 -13.18 14.24 8.37
N PHE A 143 -12.47 13.55 7.47
CA PHE A 143 -13.08 12.95 6.28
C PHE A 143 -14.06 11.82 6.65
N ARG A 144 -13.70 11.04 7.68
CA ARG A 144 -14.59 10.02 8.23
C ARG A 144 -15.83 10.65 8.87
N GLY A 145 -15.65 11.71 9.65
CA GLY A 145 -16.73 12.46 10.29
C GLY A 145 -17.72 13.02 9.28
N ILE A 146 -17.26 13.57 8.16
CA ILE A 146 -18.12 13.99 7.06
C ILE A 146 -18.96 12.82 6.54
N SER A 147 -18.36 11.65 6.35
CA SER A 147 -19.08 10.45 5.91
C SER A 147 -20.18 10.06 6.91
N TYR A 148 -19.89 10.10 8.21
CA TYR A 148 -20.89 9.84 9.27
C TYR A 148 -21.99 10.89 9.34
N ILE A 149 -21.68 12.17 9.07
CA ILE A 149 -22.71 13.22 9.03
C ILE A 149 -23.68 13.01 7.87
N VAL A 150 -23.17 12.58 6.70
CA VAL A 150 -24.00 12.37 5.50
C VAL A 150 -24.84 11.10 5.61
N LEU A 151 -24.26 9.97 6.04
CA LEU A 151 -24.95 8.68 6.08
C LEU A 151 -25.62 8.38 7.42
N GLY A 152 -25.13 8.91 8.54
CA GLY A 152 -25.52 8.46 9.87
C GLY A 152 -25.28 6.95 10.02
N ASP A 153 -26.34 6.22 10.36
CA ASP A 153 -26.37 4.76 10.45
C ASP A 153 -26.85 4.07 9.17
N GLN A 154 -27.14 4.83 8.11
CA GLN A 154 -27.65 4.33 6.84
C GLN A 154 -26.52 3.85 5.92
N ALA A 155 -26.92 3.20 4.83
CA ALA A 155 -26.02 2.77 3.77
C ALA A 155 -26.64 3.04 2.41
N PHE A 156 -25.84 3.52 1.46
CA PHE A 156 -26.25 3.54 0.05
C PHE A 156 -26.02 2.16 -0.55
N MET A 157 -27.02 1.62 -1.26
CA MET A 157 -26.96 0.28 -1.87
C MET A 157 -27.37 0.30 -3.34
N ASN A 158 -27.95 1.40 -3.82
CA ASN A 158 -28.47 1.52 -5.17
C ASN A 158 -27.38 1.95 -6.13
N TYR A 159 -26.60 0.99 -6.62
CA TYR A 159 -25.57 1.21 -7.62
C TYR A 159 -26.01 0.66 -9.00
N PRO A 160 -25.63 1.30 -10.12
CA PRO A 160 -25.86 0.74 -11.45
C PRO A 160 -25.14 -0.60 -11.62
N ASP A 161 -25.74 -1.58 -12.30
CA ASP A 161 -25.14 -2.90 -12.52
C ASP A 161 -23.75 -2.83 -13.17
N SER A 162 -23.54 -1.88 -14.09
CA SER A 162 -22.24 -1.65 -14.73
C SER A 162 -21.14 -1.22 -13.75
N PHE A 163 -21.50 -0.71 -12.57
CA PHE A 163 -20.52 -0.38 -11.53
C PHE A 163 -19.93 -1.62 -10.87
N ALA A 164 -20.65 -2.75 -10.80
CA ALA A 164 -20.16 -4.00 -10.21
C ALA A 164 -18.94 -4.58 -10.96
N TRP A 165 -18.74 -4.20 -12.22
CA TRP A 165 -17.61 -4.68 -13.03
C TRP A 165 -16.24 -4.37 -12.41
N PHE A 166 -16.09 -3.24 -11.70
CA PHE A 166 -14.81 -2.85 -11.11
C PHE A 166 -14.34 -3.78 -9.98
N GLY A 167 -15.25 -4.26 -9.14
CA GLY A 167 -14.94 -5.07 -7.95
C GLY A 167 -15.44 -6.52 -7.98
N GLN A 168 -16.19 -6.90 -9.02
CA GLN A 168 -16.70 -8.27 -9.21
C GLN A 168 -16.47 -8.81 -10.63
N GLY A 169 -15.88 -8.01 -11.52
CA GLY A 169 -15.65 -8.40 -12.90
C GLY A 169 -14.41 -9.27 -13.10
N TYR A 170 -14.44 -10.06 -14.18
CA TYR A 170 -13.30 -10.84 -14.67
C TYR A 170 -12.91 -10.34 -16.07
N VAL A 171 -11.61 -10.18 -16.31
CA VAL A 171 -11.07 -9.78 -17.62
C VAL A 171 -10.94 -11.00 -18.53
N PHE A 172 -10.41 -12.09 -18.00
CA PHE A 172 -10.22 -13.34 -18.74
C PHE A 172 -10.20 -14.54 -17.79
N TRP A 173 -11.09 -15.50 -18.00
CA TRP A 173 -11.24 -16.70 -17.16
C TRP A 173 -11.33 -16.33 -15.67
N VAL A 174 -10.39 -16.80 -14.84
CA VAL A 174 -10.34 -16.46 -13.41
C VAL A 174 -9.58 -15.16 -13.12
N ILE A 175 -9.14 -14.37 -14.10
CA ILE A 175 -8.38 -13.15 -13.80
C ILE A 175 -9.35 -12.01 -13.49
N THR A 176 -9.41 -11.58 -12.23
CA THR A 176 -10.26 -10.46 -11.78
C THR A 176 -9.77 -9.13 -12.34
N VAL A 177 -10.71 -8.21 -12.54
CA VAL A 177 -10.42 -6.83 -12.98
C VAL A 177 -9.50 -6.12 -11.97
N GLU A 178 -9.76 -6.28 -10.68
CA GLU A 178 -8.92 -5.70 -9.62
C GLU A 178 -7.47 -6.20 -9.65
N PHE A 179 -7.25 -7.49 -9.91
CA PHE A 179 -5.90 -8.03 -9.99
C PHE A 179 -5.13 -7.45 -11.18
N VAL A 180 -5.81 -7.19 -12.31
CA VAL A 180 -5.20 -6.49 -13.45
C VAL A 180 -4.82 -5.06 -13.08
N PHE A 181 -5.68 -4.32 -12.37
CA PHE A 181 -5.33 -2.97 -11.88
C PHE A 181 -4.16 -3.00 -10.92
N PHE A 182 -4.13 -3.96 -9.99
CA PHE A 182 -3.00 -4.17 -9.10
C PHE A 182 -1.68 -4.36 -9.88
N LEU A 183 -1.65 -5.25 -10.88
CA LEU A 183 -0.45 -5.47 -11.70
C LEU A 183 -0.07 -4.23 -12.52
N ALA A 184 -1.06 -3.52 -13.07
CA ALA A 184 -0.83 -2.29 -13.83
C ALA A 184 -0.21 -1.20 -12.93
N PHE A 185 -0.76 -0.96 -11.74
CA PHE A 185 -0.21 0.01 -10.80
C PHE A 185 1.14 -0.43 -10.23
N ALA A 186 1.34 -1.72 -9.95
CA ALA A 186 2.65 -2.24 -9.55
C ALA A 186 3.72 -1.92 -10.61
N ALA A 187 3.40 -2.10 -11.89
CA ALA A 187 4.30 -1.74 -13.00
C ALA A 187 4.53 -0.23 -13.08
N VAL A 188 3.47 0.57 -13.03
CA VAL A 188 3.56 2.05 -13.09
C VAL A 188 4.39 2.61 -11.95
N TYR A 189 4.06 2.29 -10.70
CA TYR A 189 4.81 2.77 -9.53
C TYR A 189 6.22 2.17 -9.46
N GLY A 190 6.39 0.92 -9.91
CA GLY A 190 7.71 0.29 -10.06
C GLY A 190 8.62 1.06 -11.01
N VAL A 191 8.11 1.46 -12.19
CA VAL A 191 8.85 2.28 -13.15
C VAL A 191 9.07 3.69 -12.60
N VAL A 192 8.04 4.35 -12.07
CA VAL A 192 8.13 5.70 -11.52
C VAL A 192 9.19 5.78 -10.41
N LEU A 193 9.21 4.84 -9.47
CA LEU A 193 10.17 4.86 -8.37
C LEU A 193 11.60 4.49 -8.80
N HIS A 194 11.79 3.43 -9.59
CA HIS A 194 13.14 2.88 -9.82
C HIS A 194 13.78 3.33 -11.13
N LYS A 195 13.01 3.80 -12.10
CA LYS A 195 13.50 4.11 -13.45
C LYS A 195 13.42 5.58 -13.82
N THR A 196 12.69 6.41 -13.08
CA THR A 196 12.53 7.84 -13.41
C THR A 196 13.35 8.78 -12.51
N ASN A 197 13.51 10.03 -12.97
CA ASN A 197 14.14 11.10 -12.18
C ASN A 197 13.29 11.47 -10.97
N PHE A 198 11.97 11.33 -11.06
CA PHE A 198 11.04 11.59 -9.95
C PHE A 198 11.36 10.68 -8.77
N GLY A 199 11.49 9.36 -9.01
CA GLY A 199 11.84 8.40 -7.97
C GLY A 199 13.20 8.66 -7.31
N ARG A 200 14.24 9.04 -8.09
CA ARG A 200 15.52 9.48 -7.52
C ARG A 200 15.35 10.69 -6.59
N GLY A 201 14.51 11.65 -6.99
CA GLY A 201 14.15 12.79 -6.14
C GLY A 201 13.47 12.37 -4.84
N VAL A 202 12.56 11.38 -4.89
CA VAL A 202 11.89 10.83 -3.70
C VAL A 202 12.91 10.22 -2.72
N PHE A 203 13.85 9.40 -3.20
CA PHE A 203 14.91 8.84 -2.35
C PHE A 203 15.84 9.93 -1.76
N SER A 204 16.23 10.93 -2.56
CA SER A 204 17.07 12.03 -2.07
C SER A 204 16.38 12.85 -0.99
N ILE A 205 15.08 13.14 -1.16
CA ILE A 205 14.28 13.85 -0.15
C ILE A 205 14.22 13.06 1.16
N GLY A 206 14.01 11.74 1.09
CA GLY A 206 13.97 10.89 2.27
C GLY A 206 15.28 10.81 3.04
N ASN A 207 16.41 10.78 2.35
CA ASN A 207 17.73 10.71 3.00
C ASN A 207 18.13 12.06 3.63
N ASN A 208 17.96 13.16 2.91
CA ASN A 208 18.25 14.49 3.42
C ASN A 208 17.43 15.55 2.66
N PRO A 209 16.30 16.03 3.21
CA PRO A 209 15.45 17.00 2.53
C PRO A 209 16.14 18.35 2.32
N VAL A 210 17.03 18.75 3.24
CA VAL A 210 17.81 19.99 3.12
C VAL A 210 18.84 19.85 1.99
N GLY A 211 19.58 18.74 1.97
CA GLY A 211 20.53 18.44 0.90
C GLY A 211 19.88 18.31 -0.48
N ALA A 212 18.69 17.70 -0.53
CA ALA A 212 17.89 17.60 -1.76
C ALA A 212 17.49 18.99 -2.29
N LEU A 213 17.09 19.91 -1.40
CA LEU A 213 16.76 21.28 -1.76
C LEU A 213 17.96 22.03 -2.35
N PHE A 214 19.13 21.96 -1.71
CA PHE A 214 20.36 22.57 -2.23
C PHE A 214 20.87 21.90 -3.52
N SER A 215 20.42 20.67 -3.80
CA SER A 215 20.69 19.96 -5.06
C SER A 215 19.66 20.27 -6.16
N GLY A 216 18.79 21.28 -5.96
CA GLY A 216 17.80 21.73 -6.95
C GLY A 216 16.48 20.94 -6.99
N ILE A 217 16.27 19.99 -6.06
CA ILE A 217 15.01 19.25 -5.98
C ILE A 217 13.95 20.12 -5.28
N ARG A 218 12.81 20.30 -5.94
CA ARG A 218 11.67 21.04 -5.39
C ARG A 218 10.91 20.18 -4.37
N VAL A 219 11.49 20.02 -3.18
CA VAL A 219 11.01 19.13 -2.10
C VAL A 219 9.50 19.26 -1.86
N LYS A 220 9.02 20.49 -1.65
CA LYS A 220 7.60 20.78 -1.41
C LYS A 220 6.70 20.28 -2.54
N ARG A 221 7.09 20.50 -3.80
CA ARG A 221 6.32 20.07 -4.97
C ARG A 221 6.27 18.55 -5.08
N VAL A 222 7.40 17.87 -4.84
CA VAL A 222 7.44 16.41 -4.86
C VAL A 222 6.53 15.83 -3.79
N LYS A 223 6.66 16.29 -2.53
CA LYS A 223 5.79 15.84 -1.43
C LYS A 223 4.31 16.10 -1.72
N PHE A 224 3.96 17.25 -2.30
CA PHE A 224 2.58 17.56 -2.69
C PHE A 224 2.03 16.57 -3.72
N ILE A 225 2.83 16.24 -4.76
CA ILE A 225 2.46 15.22 -5.76
C ILE A 225 2.27 13.86 -5.09
N LEU A 226 3.09 13.51 -4.11
CA LEU A 226 2.95 12.23 -3.41
C LEU A 226 1.61 12.13 -2.65
N PHE A 227 1.17 13.19 -1.96
CA PHE A 227 -0.15 13.23 -1.32
C PHE A 227 -1.32 13.22 -2.34
N LEU A 228 -1.16 13.84 -3.51
CA LEU A 228 -2.13 13.70 -4.60
C LEU A 228 -2.25 12.24 -5.06
N LEU A 229 -1.12 11.56 -5.20
CA LEU A 229 -1.08 10.15 -5.62
C LEU A 229 -1.67 9.22 -4.56
N THR A 230 -1.46 9.48 -3.26
CA THR A 230 -2.14 8.69 -2.20
C THR A 230 -3.64 8.89 -2.21
N GLY A 231 -4.11 10.13 -2.33
CA GLY A 231 -5.53 10.44 -2.47
C GLY A 231 -6.17 9.79 -3.70
N LEU A 232 -5.47 9.81 -4.83
CA LEU A 232 -5.92 9.16 -6.07
C LEU A 232 -6.03 7.63 -5.91
N MET A 233 -5.01 6.98 -5.34
CA MET A 233 -5.04 5.53 -5.13
C MET A 233 -6.06 5.12 -4.07
N ALA A 234 -6.27 5.92 -3.04
CA ALA A 234 -7.35 5.71 -2.07
C ALA A 234 -8.73 5.81 -2.75
N ALA A 235 -8.94 6.78 -3.65
CA ALA A 235 -10.19 6.85 -4.41
C ALA A 235 -10.36 5.68 -5.38
N PHE A 236 -9.30 5.26 -6.08
CA PHE A 236 -9.37 4.12 -6.98
C PHE A 236 -9.69 2.82 -6.22
N ALA A 237 -9.03 2.60 -5.08
CA ALA A 237 -9.34 1.52 -4.16
C ALA A 237 -10.78 1.61 -3.63
N SER A 238 -11.30 2.83 -3.40
CA SER A 238 -12.70 3.04 -3.04
C SER A 238 -13.68 2.64 -4.14
N VAL A 239 -13.36 2.89 -5.41
CA VAL A 239 -14.18 2.44 -6.55
C VAL A 239 -14.29 0.91 -6.52
N CYS A 240 -13.16 0.22 -6.41
CA CYS A 240 -13.09 -1.25 -6.38
C CYS A 240 -13.83 -1.81 -5.16
N LEU A 241 -13.52 -1.31 -3.96
CA LEU A 241 -14.13 -1.79 -2.71
C LEU A 241 -15.64 -1.53 -2.66
N THR A 242 -16.09 -0.34 -3.05
CA THR A 242 -17.54 -0.02 -3.06
C THR A 242 -18.26 -0.88 -4.09
N SER A 243 -17.66 -1.07 -5.26
CA SER A 243 -18.18 -1.93 -6.33
C SER A 243 -18.29 -3.39 -5.86
N ARG A 244 -17.28 -3.90 -5.17
CA ARG A 244 -17.24 -5.25 -4.63
C ARG A 244 -18.31 -5.47 -3.57
N LEU A 245 -18.45 -4.54 -2.62
CA LEU A 245 -19.43 -4.65 -1.54
C LEU A 245 -20.86 -4.33 -1.98
N GLY A 246 -21.03 -3.64 -3.13
CA GLY A 246 -22.34 -3.14 -3.59
C GLY A 246 -23.01 -2.18 -2.62
N SER A 247 -22.26 -1.66 -1.64
CA SER A 247 -22.81 -0.82 -0.57
C SER A 247 -21.75 0.11 0.00
N THR A 248 -22.19 1.31 0.36
CA THR A 248 -21.40 2.33 1.05
C THR A 248 -21.91 2.51 2.46
N ARG A 249 -20.98 2.46 3.41
CA ARG A 249 -21.21 2.75 4.83
C ARG A 249 -20.14 3.71 5.32
N PRO A 250 -20.41 4.57 6.32
CA PRO A 250 -19.40 5.47 6.85
C PRO A 250 -18.23 4.72 7.52
N SER A 251 -18.45 3.49 8.00
CA SER A 251 -17.44 2.61 8.58
C SER A 251 -16.61 1.80 7.55
N ILE A 252 -16.87 1.95 6.25
CA ILE A 252 -16.11 1.22 5.21
C ILE A 252 -14.60 1.45 5.35
N ALA A 253 -13.79 0.45 5.03
CA ALA A 253 -12.32 0.55 5.09
C ALA A 253 -11.69 0.82 6.47
N PHE A 254 -12.45 0.75 7.57
CA PHE A 254 -11.89 1.02 8.90
C PHE A 254 -10.71 0.10 9.23
N GLY A 255 -9.58 0.67 9.68
CA GLY A 255 -8.37 -0.06 10.03
C GLY A 255 -7.46 -0.41 8.85
N MET A 256 -7.91 -0.22 7.61
CA MET A 256 -7.09 -0.53 6.43
C MET A 256 -5.84 0.36 6.33
N GLU A 257 -5.83 1.54 6.95
CA GLU A 257 -4.65 2.41 7.04
C GLU A 257 -3.44 1.70 7.67
N LEU A 258 -3.66 0.93 8.74
CA LEU A 258 -2.59 0.17 9.40
C LEU A 258 -2.14 -1.03 8.56
N GLU A 259 -3.06 -1.67 7.85
CA GLU A 259 -2.72 -2.78 6.94
C GLU A 259 -1.90 -2.30 5.74
N VAL A 260 -2.25 -1.15 5.17
CA VAL A 260 -1.50 -0.51 4.09
C VAL A 260 -0.08 -0.18 4.56
N VAL A 261 0.07 0.48 5.71
CA VAL A 261 1.39 0.76 6.28
C VAL A 261 2.15 -0.53 6.57
N THR A 262 1.48 -1.56 7.10
CA THR A 262 2.09 -2.87 7.36
C THR A 262 2.64 -3.50 6.10
N MET A 263 1.87 -3.47 5.00
CA MET A 263 2.29 -4.01 3.72
C MET A 263 3.52 -3.28 3.16
N VAL A 264 3.57 -1.94 3.32
CA VAL A 264 4.71 -1.13 2.88
C VAL A 264 5.98 -1.43 3.69
N VAL A 265 5.85 -1.49 5.02
CA VAL A 265 6.97 -1.77 5.92
C VAL A 265 7.43 -3.22 5.80
N LEU A 266 6.50 -4.17 5.67
CA LEU A 266 6.78 -5.56 5.32
C LEU A 266 7.53 -5.67 4.01
N GLY A 267 7.22 -4.83 3.03
CA GLY A 267 7.95 -4.73 1.76
C GLY A 267 9.37 -4.18 1.87
N GLY A 268 9.87 -3.85 3.06
CA GLY A 268 11.24 -3.39 3.29
C GLY A 268 11.42 -1.88 3.07
N VAL A 269 10.34 -1.12 3.04
CA VAL A 269 10.40 0.35 3.01
C VAL A 269 10.72 0.87 4.41
N ASN A 270 11.74 1.73 4.52
CA ASN A 270 12.13 2.30 5.80
C ASN A 270 11.15 3.40 6.21
N ILE A 271 10.56 3.27 7.39
CA ILE A 271 9.65 4.27 7.99
C ILE A 271 10.32 5.65 8.13
N LEU A 272 11.65 5.67 8.33
CA LEU A 272 12.42 6.91 8.42
C LEU A 272 12.72 7.55 7.05
N GLY A 273 12.34 6.90 5.95
CA GLY A 273 12.58 7.35 4.59
C GLY A 273 13.94 6.94 4.01
N GLY A 274 14.15 7.33 2.76
CA GLY A 274 15.43 7.20 2.05
C GLY A 274 15.72 5.83 1.43
N SER A 275 14.97 4.78 1.77
CA SER A 275 15.12 3.43 1.20
C SER A 275 13.80 2.66 1.11
N GLY A 276 13.69 1.79 0.10
CA GLY A 276 12.51 0.95 -0.14
C GLY A 276 12.41 0.50 -1.60
N SER A 277 11.55 -0.50 -1.86
CA SER A 277 11.31 -1.02 -3.21
C SER A 277 9.83 -1.41 -3.42
N ILE A 278 9.28 -1.09 -4.60
CA ILE A 278 7.92 -1.53 -4.99
C ILE A 278 7.84 -3.06 -5.15
N PRO A 279 8.83 -3.77 -5.74
CA PRO A 279 8.80 -5.24 -5.77
C PRO A 279 8.68 -5.87 -4.37
N GLY A 280 9.36 -5.29 -3.36
CA GLY A 280 9.18 -5.73 -1.97
C GLY A 280 7.75 -5.57 -1.48
N VAL A 281 7.11 -4.42 -1.76
CA VAL A 281 5.69 -4.16 -1.43
C VAL A 281 4.74 -5.12 -2.15
N VAL A 282 5.01 -5.47 -3.41
CA VAL A 282 4.24 -6.48 -4.17
C VAL A 282 4.33 -7.85 -3.48
N ILE A 283 5.53 -8.29 -3.10
CA ILE A 283 5.72 -9.57 -2.40
C ILE A 283 5.01 -9.55 -1.05
N ALA A 284 5.12 -8.44 -0.30
CA ALA A 284 4.42 -8.25 0.96
C ALA A 284 2.89 -8.32 0.80
N ALA A 285 2.34 -7.76 -0.29
CA ALA A 285 0.92 -7.85 -0.62
C ALA A 285 0.48 -9.32 -0.80
N PHE A 286 1.26 -10.12 -1.53
CA PHE A 286 1.00 -11.55 -1.68
C PHE A 286 1.11 -12.30 -0.36
N VAL A 287 2.11 -12.02 0.48
CA VAL A 287 2.22 -12.63 1.82
C VAL A 287 0.97 -12.35 2.64
N MET A 288 0.55 -11.08 2.72
CA MET A 288 -0.66 -10.67 3.44
C MET A 288 -1.93 -11.32 2.88
N GLY A 289 -2.06 -11.38 1.54
CA GLY A 289 -3.16 -12.04 0.86
C GLY A 289 -3.22 -13.54 1.16
N LEU A 290 -2.09 -14.23 1.12
CA LEU A 290 -2.02 -15.68 1.40
C LEU A 290 -2.33 -15.99 2.87
N VAL A 291 -1.88 -15.15 3.81
CA VAL A 291 -2.22 -15.30 5.24
C VAL A 291 -3.72 -15.12 5.46
N THR A 292 -4.29 -14.03 4.96
CA THR A 292 -5.72 -13.72 5.16
C THR A 292 -6.62 -14.75 4.48
N PHE A 293 -6.27 -15.17 3.25
CA PHE A 293 -7.01 -16.21 2.55
C PHE A 293 -6.92 -17.57 3.25
N GLY A 294 -5.73 -18.00 3.68
CA GLY A 294 -5.54 -19.25 4.41
C GLY A 294 -6.32 -19.29 5.74
N LEU A 295 -6.21 -18.24 6.54
CA LEU A 295 -6.99 -18.09 7.77
C LEU A 295 -8.50 -18.04 7.49
N GLY A 296 -8.91 -17.43 6.37
CA GLY A 296 -10.30 -17.36 5.94
C GLY A 296 -10.87 -18.73 5.59
N LEU A 297 -10.12 -19.56 4.89
CA LEU A 297 -10.51 -20.95 4.59
C LEU A 297 -10.65 -21.81 5.86
N LEU A 298 -9.92 -21.46 6.93
CA LEU A 298 -10.02 -22.07 8.24
C LEU A 298 -11.14 -21.47 9.12
N ASN A 299 -11.99 -20.60 8.55
CA ASN A 299 -13.06 -19.89 9.25
C ASN A 299 -12.59 -19.08 10.47
N VAL A 300 -11.36 -18.56 10.43
CA VAL A 300 -10.85 -17.66 11.48
C VAL A 300 -11.59 -16.32 11.37
N PRO A 301 -12.14 -15.78 12.47
CA PRO A 301 -12.80 -14.48 12.43
C PRO A 301 -11.85 -13.34 12.04
N GLY A 302 -12.33 -12.36 11.27
CA GLY A 302 -11.53 -11.23 10.80
C GLY A 302 -10.86 -10.43 11.93
N ILE A 303 -11.51 -10.30 13.09
CA ILE A 303 -10.92 -9.63 14.26
C ILE A 303 -9.65 -10.34 14.77
N VAL A 304 -9.61 -11.68 14.65
CA VAL A 304 -8.44 -12.49 15.01
C VAL A 304 -7.36 -12.36 13.94
N MET A 305 -7.73 -12.26 12.66
CA MET A 305 -6.78 -11.96 11.58
C MET A 305 -6.04 -10.63 11.82
N SER A 306 -6.73 -9.60 12.33
CA SER A 306 -6.10 -8.33 12.68
C SER A 306 -5.00 -8.47 13.75
N ILE A 307 -5.16 -9.41 14.70
CA ILE A 307 -4.13 -9.73 15.69
C ILE A 307 -2.90 -10.29 14.98
N PHE A 308 -3.08 -11.24 14.05
CA PHE A 308 -1.99 -11.82 13.27
C PHE A 308 -1.27 -10.77 12.41
N ILE A 309 -2.01 -9.88 11.77
CA ILE A 309 -1.45 -8.77 10.98
C ILE A 309 -0.62 -7.84 11.88
N GLY A 310 -1.13 -7.49 13.07
CA GLY A 310 -0.39 -6.68 14.04
C GLY A 310 0.89 -7.37 14.53
N LEU A 311 0.82 -8.66 14.85
CA LEU A 311 1.99 -9.46 15.23
C LEU A 311 3.01 -9.57 14.10
N LEU A 312 2.55 -9.72 12.85
CA LEU A 312 3.40 -9.74 11.67
C LEU A 312 4.15 -8.40 11.52
N LEU A 313 3.46 -7.26 11.64
CA LEU A 313 4.08 -5.93 11.60
C LEU A 313 5.15 -5.78 12.69
N ILE A 314 4.81 -6.09 13.93
CA ILE A 314 5.74 -5.99 15.07
C ILE A 314 6.95 -6.90 14.82
N GLY A 315 6.71 -8.15 14.42
CA GLY A 315 7.77 -9.12 14.16
C GLY A 315 8.74 -8.63 13.08
N VAL A 316 8.21 -8.07 12.00
CA VAL A 316 9.00 -7.55 10.88
C VAL A 316 9.89 -6.38 11.29
N ILE A 317 9.40 -5.47 12.12
CA ILE A 317 10.19 -4.32 12.59
C ILE A 317 11.17 -4.75 13.67
N ALA A 318 10.75 -5.64 14.58
CA ALA A 318 11.53 -6.04 15.75
C ALA A 318 12.67 -7.00 15.40
N LEU A 319 12.45 -7.98 14.52
CA LEU A 319 13.44 -9.02 14.22
C LEU A 319 14.77 -8.45 13.68
N PRO A 320 14.79 -7.57 12.66
CA PRO A 320 16.04 -6.98 12.16
C PRO A 320 16.75 -6.14 13.24
N ARG A 321 15.98 -5.41 14.05
CA ARG A 321 16.52 -4.55 15.12
C ARG A 321 17.14 -5.38 16.25
N LEU A 322 16.47 -6.46 16.66
CA LEU A 322 16.98 -7.40 17.65
C LEU A 322 18.23 -8.12 17.13
N TRP A 323 18.20 -8.56 15.87
CA TRP A 323 19.36 -9.19 15.24
C TRP A 323 20.58 -8.27 15.22
N PHE A 324 20.38 -7.00 14.84
CA PHE A 324 21.43 -5.99 14.86
C PHE A 324 21.97 -5.77 16.28
N GLN A 325 21.10 -5.62 17.28
CA GLN A 325 21.51 -5.48 18.68
C GLN A 325 22.32 -6.69 19.17
N ILE A 326 21.91 -7.91 18.81
CA ILE A 326 22.64 -9.14 19.16
C ILE A 326 24.02 -9.18 18.50
N GLN A 327 24.16 -8.72 17.26
CA GLN A 327 25.46 -8.64 16.58
C GLN A 327 26.40 -7.65 17.27
N VAL A 328 25.89 -6.47 17.62
CA VAL A 328 26.65 -5.45 18.37
C VAL A 328 27.08 -5.98 19.74
N MET A 329 26.18 -6.66 20.47
CA MET A 329 26.52 -7.30 21.76
C MET A 329 27.54 -8.45 21.62
N ARG A 330 27.57 -9.13 20.46
CA ARG A 330 28.50 -10.22 20.18
C ARG A 330 29.88 -9.77 19.68
N GLY A 331 30.16 -8.46 19.67
CA GLY A 331 31.50 -7.93 19.40
C GLY A 331 32.03 -8.23 17.99
N LYS A 332 31.15 -8.21 16.98
CA LYS A 332 31.54 -8.17 15.57
C LYS A 332 31.10 -6.87 14.92
#